data_AF-A0A4P9VHP5-F1
#
_entry.id   AF-A0A4P9VHP5-F1
#
_cell.length_a   1.000
_cell.length_b   1.000
_cell.length_c   1.000
_cell.angle_alpha   90.00
_cell.angle_beta   90.00
_cell.angle_gamma   90.00
#
_symmetry.space_group_name_H-M   'P 1'
#
loop_
_entity.id
_entity.type
_entity.pdbx_description
1 polymer ?
#
loop_
_entity_poly.entity_id
_entity_poly.type
_entity_poly.pdbx_seq_one_letter_code
_entity_poly.pdbx_strand_id
1 'polypeptide(L)'
;MCLNNLKRPDDSVLQQSPSTEATLTIKSIIQEVSPQTVYNFEVADYHTYFAGKLGAWVHNGDGLDCKTGQGSEKKKDEGSIDPNLPSVGDKLKQHKIQPGDAKKIEDQLKKSPNKDKFEKYIREGKYDDAEGYKDLLNDIKQKDKQESVLQALELADRIKKSDNTKKLAFERKPKQGEGKFDIDVAELNADGTIDKAYQVKTAENLNKSLKNANKAASQLENAPANEKIVEIKIKDGTWKEFAESGREETVKTNFKEKYPDTELRIEFSDGVKKQW
;
A
#
# COMPACT_ATOMS: atom_id res chain seq x y z
N MET A 1 33.13 -4.51 34.14
CA MET A 1 34.31 -5.36 33.91
C MET A 1 34.43 -5.57 32.41
N CYS A 2 35.42 -4.94 31.78
CA CYS A 2 35.73 -5.14 30.37
C CYS A 2 36.57 -6.42 30.23
N LEU A 3 36.02 -7.43 29.56
CA LEU A 3 36.79 -8.61 29.17
C LEU A 3 37.54 -8.29 27.87
N ASN A 4 38.72 -7.67 28.03
CA ASN A 4 39.79 -7.76 27.05
C ASN A 4 40.34 -9.18 27.11
N ASN A 5 40.10 -10.01 26.09
CA ASN A 5 40.95 -11.13 25.67
C ASN A 5 40.31 -11.88 24.47
N LEU A 6 40.41 -11.28 23.28
CA LEU A 6 40.44 -12.05 22.05
C LEU A 6 41.79 -11.78 21.39
N LYS A 7 42.62 -12.83 21.36
CA LYS A 7 43.86 -12.90 20.58
C LYS A 7 43.53 -12.47 19.15
N ARG A 8 44.26 -11.49 18.60
CA ARG A 8 44.21 -11.19 17.16
C ARG A 8 44.56 -12.48 16.42
N PRO A 9 43.69 -12.99 15.53
CA PRO A 9 44.12 -13.96 14.54
C PRO A 9 45.17 -13.29 13.66
N ASP A 10 46.21 -14.06 13.38
CA ASP A 10 47.25 -13.83 12.38
C ASP A 10 46.73 -13.07 11.13
N ASP A 11 47.43 -12.00 10.74
CA ASP A 11 47.15 -11.13 9.58
C ASP A 11 47.27 -11.87 8.21
N SER A 12 47.36 -13.20 8.20
CA SER A 12 47.50 -14.04 7.01
C SER A 12 46.19 -14.62 6.44
N VAL A 13 45.02 -14.25 6.97
CA VAL A 13 43.72 -14.60 6.33
C VAL A 13 43.07 -13.35 5.72
N LEU A 14 43.82 -12.66 4.86
CA LEU A 14 43.22 -11.90 3.76
C LEU A 14 42.64 -12.92 2.77
N GLN A 15 41.48 -13.48 3.11
CA GLN A 15 40.70 -14.25 2.15
C GLN A 15 40.26 -13.30 1.04
N GLN A 16 40.83 -13.57 -0.13
CA GLN A 16 40.54 -13.01 -1.44
C GLN A 16 39.14 -12.40 -1.54
N SER A 17 39.07 -11.11 -1.88
CA SER A 17 37.84 -10.52 -2.40
C SER A 17 37.31 -11.41 -3.54
N PRO A 18 36.10 -11.97 -3.43
CA PRO A 18 35.51 -12.64 -4.57
C PRO A 18 35.30 -11.59 -5.67
N SER A 19 36.06 -11.73 -6.74
CA SER A 19 35.78 -11.05 -8.00
C SER A 19 34.39 -11.46 -8.49
N THR A 20 33.65 -10.49 -9.05
CA THR A 20 32.43 -10.61 -9.88
C THR A 20 31.12 -11.04 -9.20
N GLU A 21 30.14 -10.13 -9.24
CA GLU A 21 28.67 -10.26 -9.33
C GLU A 21 28.02 -11.65 -9.13
N ALA A 22 28.35 -12.37 -8.07
CA ALA A 22 27.72 -13.65 -7.76
C ALA A 22 26.35 -13.42 -7.09
N THR A 23 25.27 -13.80 -7.77
CA THR A 23 23.91 -13.76 -7.21
C THR A 23 23.55 -15.08 -6.54
N LEU A 24 23.06 -15.03 -5.30
CA LEU A 24 22.48 -16.19 -4.62
C LEU A 24 21.00 -16.34 -4.98
N THR A 25 20.58 -17.53 -5.39
CA THR A 25 19.15 -17.83 -5.59
C THR A 25 18.56 -18.41 -4.30
N ILE A 26 17.51 -17.77 -3.80
CA ILE A 26 16.76 -18.26 -2.63
C ILE A 26 15.85 -19.40 -3.08
N LYS A 27 16.05 -20.60 -2.53
CA LYS A 27 15.18 -21.76 -2.80
C LYS A 27 13.94 -21.80 -1.90
N SER A 28 14.09 -21.37 -0.66
CA SER A 28 13.02 -21.39 0.34
C SER A 28 13.35 -20.47 1.51
N ILE A 29 12.31 -19.91 2.13
CA ILE A 29 12.41 -19.19 3.40
C ILE A 29 11.46 -19.88 4.37
N ILE A 30 11.97 -20.28 5.52
CA ILE A 30 11.21 -20.98 6.56
C ILE A 30 11.32 -20.16 7.83
N GLN A 31 10.18 -19.88 8.46
CA GLN A 31 10.14 -19.22 9.75
C GLN A 31 10.21 -20.28 10.86
N GLU A 32 11.26 -20.23 11.65
CA GLU A 32 11.35 -21.04 12.86
C GLU A 32 10.51 -20.42 13.97
N VAL A 33 9.54 -21.18 14.48
CA VAL A 33 8.63 -20.74 15.56
C VAL A 33 9.22 -20.94 16.96
N SER A 34 10.32 -21.67 17.05
CA SER A 34 11.04 -21.89 18.31
C SER A 34 12.07 -20.78 18.55
N PRO A 35 12.20 -20.25 19.78
CA PRO A 35 13.25 -19.27 20.10
C PRO A 35 14.64 -19.86 19.86
N GLN A 36 15.49 -19.10 19.17
CA GLN A 36 16.89 -19.44 18.92
C GLN A 36 17.80 -18.43 19.62
N THR A 37 18.92 -18.90 20.17
CA THR A 37 19.98 -18.00 20.61
C THR A 37 20.71 -17.47 19.38
N VAL A 38 20.81 -16.15 19.26
CA VAL A 38 21.50 -15.46 18.17
C VAL A 38 22.65 -14.64 18.73
N TYR A 39 23.70 -14.47 17.93
CA TYR A 39 24.88 -13.69 18.28
C TYR A 39 25.00 -12.50 17.34
N ASN A 40 25.44 -11.36 17.88
CA ASN A 40 25.77 -10.17 17.09
C ASN A 40 27.15 -9.65 17.51
N PHE A 41 27.81 -8.91 16.62
CA PHE A 41 29.07 -8.21 16.87
C PHE A 41 29.05 -6.89 16.12
N GLU A 42 29.78 -5.87 16.59
CA GLU A 42 29.83 -4.59 15.91
C GLU A 42 30.88 -4.62 14.80
N VAL A 43 30.51 -4.14 13.60
CA VAL A 43 31.42 -3.92 12.48
C VAL A 43 31.56 -2.42 12.30
N ALA A 44 32.79 -1.92 12.38
CA ALA A 44 33.06 -0.49 12.32
C ALA A 44 32.81 0.10 10.93
N ASP A 45 33.57 -0.34 9.92
CA ASP A 45 33.50 0.22 8.57
C ASP A 45 32.42 -0.48 7.72
N TYR A 46 31.62 0.32 6.99
CA TYR A 46 30.57 -0.09 6.05
C TYR A 46 29.41 -0.93 6.62
N HIS A 47 29.47 -1.34 7.89
CA HIS A 47 28.44 -2.15 8.55
C HIS A 47 28.01 -3.37 7.72
N THR A 48 28.94 -4.02 7.01
CA THR A 48 28.66 -5.22 6.23
C THR A 48 29.77 -6.26 6.41
N TYR A 49 29.41 -7.53 6.30
CA TYR A 49 30.36 -8.64 6.36
C TYR A 49 29.84 -9.86 5.59
N PHE A 50 30.68 -10.87 5.41
CA PHE A 50 30.26 -12.13 4.78
C PHE A 50 29.86 -13.16 5.86
N ALA A 51 28.64 -13.69 5.74
CA ALA A 51 28.07 -14.66 6.67
C ALA A 51 27.78 -16.02 6.03
N GLY A 52 27.94 -17.08 6.82
CA GLY A 52 27.61 -18.44 6.42
C GLY A 52 28.58 -19.06 5.41
N LYS A 53 28.39 -20.36 5.14
CA LYS A 53 29.30 -21.17 4.28
C LYS A 53 29.36 -20.70 2.83
N LEU A 54 28.33 -19.98 2.36
CA LEU A 54 28.24 -19.48 1.00
C LEU A 54 28.83 -18.07 0.84
N GLY A 55 29.29 -17.44 1.93
CA GLY A 55 29.78 -16.08 1.90
C GLY A 55 28.70 -15.10 1.47
N ALA A 56 27.52 -15.15 2.12
CA ALA A 56 26.47 -14.19 1.84
C ALA A 56 26.90 -12.81 2.35
N TRP A 57 26.82 -11.79 1.50
CA TRP A 57 27.09 -10.41 1.91
C TRP A 57 25.90 -9.90 2.72
N VAL A 58 26.10 -9.68 4.02
CA VAL A 58 25.06 -9.27 4.96
C VAL A 58 25.36 -7.89 5.53
N HIS A 59 24.29 -7.15 5.81
CA HIS A 59 24.35 -5.87 6.51
C HIS A 59 24.10 -6.09 8.00
N ASN A 60 24.94 -5.45 8.82
CA ASN A 60 24.87 -5.45 10.26
C ASN A 60 25.16 -4.05 10.77
N GLY A 61 24.16 -3.20 10.59
CA GLY A 61 24.02 -1.95 11.29
C GLY A 61 22.81 -2.04 12.19
N ASP A 62 22.85 -1.30 13.29
CA ASP A 62 21.63 -0.81 13.93
C ASP A 62 20.85 -0.13 12.81
N GLY A 63 19.54 -0.40 12.65
CA GLY A 63 18.74 -0.03 11.47
C GLY A 63 18.63 1.48 11.13
N LEU A 64 19.58 2.30 11.59
CA LEU A 64 19.80 3.72 11.38
C LEU A 64 21.11 4.04 10.60
N ASP A 65 22.05 3.09 10.44
CA ASP A 65 23.41 3.36 9.93
C ASP A 65 23.73 2.85 8.51
N CYS A 66 22.73 2.51 7.70
CA CYS A 66 22.91 2.39 6.25
C CYS A 66 23.01 3.77 5.58
N LYS A 67 24.07 4.54 5.90
CA LYS A 67 24.44 5.78 5.20
C LYS A 67 25.58 5.52 4.22
N THR A 68 25.26 5.47 2.93
CA THR A 68 26.25 5.64 1.87
C THR A 68 26.89 7.03 1.99
N GLY A 69 28.23 7.07 1.88
CA GLY A 69 29.08 8.20 2.21
C GLY A 69 28.67 9.57 1.64
N GLN A 70 28.47 10.50 2.58
CA GLN A 70 28.83 11.92 2.55
C GLN A 70 28.53 12.73 1.27
N GLY A 71 27.26 13.13 1.18
CA GLY A 71 26.82 14.39 0.59
C GLY A 71 25.64 14.94 1.40
N SER A 72 25.90 15.46 2.60
CA SER A 72 24.96 16.21 3.46
C SER A 72 23.49 15.75 3.42
N GLU A 73 23.19 14.56 3.95
CA GLU A 73 21.82 14.05 4.01
C GLU A 73 21.06 14.63 5.22
N LYS A 74 20.06 15.47 4.90
CA LYS A 74 18.91 15.75 5.77
C LYS A 74 18.20 14.43 6.10
N LYS A 75 17.66 14.34 7.32
CA LYS A 75 16.80 13.23 7.82
C LYS A 75 15.90 12.69 6.70
N LYS A 76 15.98 11.39 6.39
CA LYS A 76 15.01 10.71 5.53
C LYS A 76 13.78 10.37 6.36
N ASP A 77 12.74 11.16 6.16
CA ASP A 77 11.38 10.81 6.52
C ASP A 77 10.95 9.56 5.72
N GLU A 78 9.96 8.80 6.20
CA GLU A 78 9.33 7.63 5.53
C GLU A 78 8.63 7.97 4.18
N GLY A 79 9.02 9.07 3.52
CA GLY A 79 8.54 9.56 2.24
C GLY A 79 9.65 9.92 1.23
N SER A 80 10.92 9.56 1.45
CA SER A 80 11.97 9.90 0.48
C SER A 80 11.83 9.07 -0.80
N ILE A 81 11.35 9.70 -1.88
CA ILE A 81 11.18 9.08 -3.18
C ILE A 81 12.55 8.84 -3.83
N ASP A 82 12.80 7.64 -4.35
CA ASP A 82 14.04 7.29 -5.04
C ASP A 82 14.32 8.31 -6.18
N PRO A 83 15.48 8.98 -6.17
CA PRO A 83 15.82 10.00 -7.17
C PRO A 83 15.96 9.44 -8.59
N ASN A 84 16.16 8.13 -8.75
CA ASN A 84 16.26 7.48 -10.07
C ASN A 84 14.90 7.10 -10.66
N LEU A 85 13.81 7.19 -9.90
CA LEU A 85 12.48 6.97 -10.47
C LEU A 85 12.12 8.08 -11.47
N PRO A 86 11.38 7.76 -12.55
CA PRO A 86 10.88 8.77 -13.49
C PRO A 86 10.17 9.91 -12.76
N SER A 87 10.14 11.10 -13.36
CA SER A 87 9.35 12.19 -12.78
C SER A 87 7.86 11.87 -12.88
N VAL A 88 7.04 12.56 -12.06
CA VAL A 88 5.57 12.49 -12.19
C VAL A 88 5.15 12.83 -13.62
N GLY A 89 5.68 13.91 -14.20
CA GLY A 89 5.38 14.32 -15.56
C GLY A 89 5.69 13.24 -16.61
N ASP A 90 6.81 12.53 -16.48
CA ASP A 90 7.17 11.42 -17.38
C ASP A 90 6.16 10.28 -17.29
N LYS A 91 5.73 9.90 -16.08
CA LYS A 91 4.70 8.87 -15.85
C LYS A 91 3.34 9.28 -16.38
N LEU A 92 2.91 10.52 -16.15
CA LEU A 92 1.65 11.04 -16.69
C LEU A 92 1.66 11.02 -18.23
N LYS A 93 2.81 11.34 -18.84
CA LYS A 93 3.00 11.26 -20.29
C LYS A 93 2.97 9.81 -20.80
N GLN A 94 3.61 8.87 -20.09
CA GLN A 94 3.56 7.43 -20.38
C GLN A 94 2.10 6.93 -20.42
N HIS A 95 1.28 7.39 -19.47
CA HIS A 95 -0.17 7.10 -19.40
C HIS A 95 -1.03 7.87 -20.40
N LYS A 96 -0.41 8.64 -21.31
CA LYS A 96 -1.10 9.45 -22.34
C LYS A 96 -2.15 10.38 -21.73
N ILE A 97 -1.85 10.97 -20.57
CA ILE A 97 -2.64 12.05 -19.99
C ILE A 97 -2.37 13.31 -20.80
N GLN A 98 -3.42 14.07 -21.11
CA GLN A 98 -3.31 15.28 -21.92
C GLN A 98 -2.42 16.31 -21.21
N PRO A 99 -1.52 17.03 -21.92
CA PRO A 99 -0.56 17.93 -21.28
C PRO A 99 -1.19 18.98 -20.34
N GLY A 100 -2.37 19.51 -20.72
CA GLY A 100 -3.12 20.45 -19.88
C GLY A 100 -3.67 19.83 -18.60
N ASP A 101 -4.07 18.56 -18.64
CA ASP A 101 -4.51 17.82 -17.45
C ASP A 101 -3.30 17.40 -16.60
N ALA A 102 -2.21 16.96 -17.22
CA ALA A 102 -0.98 16.61 -16.51
C ALA A 102 -0.44 17.80 -15.70
N LYS A 103 -0.41 19.00 -16.29
CA LYS A 103 -0.04 20.23 -15.58
C LYS A 103 -0.97 20.53 -14.40
N LYS A 104 -2.29 20.33 -14.57
CA LYS A 104 -3.25 20.49 -13.47
C LYS A 104 -3.01 19.47 -12.35
N ILE A 105 -2.71 18.22 -12.68
CA ILE A 105 -2.36 17.19 -11.69
C ILE A 105 -1.13 17.66 -10.90
N GLU A 106 -0.04 18.03 -11.56
CA GLU A 106 1.17 18.51 -10.89
C GLU A 106 0.91 19.73 -10.00
N ASP A 107 0.12 20.70 -10.48
CA ASP A 107 -0.23 21.89 -9.72
C ASP A 107 -1.14 21.61 -8.52
N GLN A 108 -1.98 20.58 -8.59
CA GLN A 108 -2.79 20.12 -7.45
C GLN A 108 -1.96 19.30 -6.47
N LEU A 109 -1.01 18.49 -6.94
CA LEU A 109 -0.09 17.74 -6.08
C LEU A 109 0.76 18.68 -5.23
N LYS A 110 1.26 19.78 -5.80
CA LYS A 110 2.00 20.83 -5.05
C LYS A 110 1.21 21.42 -3.87
N LYS A 111 -0.12 21.39 -3.95
CA LYS A 111 -1.04 21.93 -2.93
C LYS A 111 -1.59 20.86 -2.00
N SER A 112 -1.35 19.59 -2.31
CA SER A 112 -1.93 18.46 -1.58
C SER A 112 -1.14 18.18 -0.31
N PRO A 113 -1.80 17.97 0.84
CA PRO A 113 -1.11 17.48 2.04
C PRO A 113 -0.56 16.05 1.85
N ASN A 114 -1.05 15.32 0.84
CA ASN A 114 -0.63 13.95 0.53
C ASN A 114 0.30 13.87 -0.68
N LYS A 115 0.97 14.97 -1.04
CA LYS A 115 1.85 15.07 -2.21
C LYS A 115 2.81 13.87 -2.30
N ASP A 116 3.59 13.62 -1.26
CA ASP A 116 4.65 12.61 -1.30
C ASP A 116 4.10 11.20 -1.52
N LYS A 117 2.92 10.89 -0.96
CA LYS A 117 2.23 9.61 -1.21
C LYS A 117 1.84 9.47 -2.68
N PHE A 118 1.22 10.49 -3.28
CA PHE A 118 0.86 10.44 -4.69
C PHE A 118 2.08 10.33 -5.59
N GLU A 119 3.10 11.16 -5.36
CA GLU A 119 4.32 11.13 -6.16
C GLU A 119 4.98 9.75 -6.06
N LYS A 120 5.02 9.14 -4.87
CA LYS A 120 5.50 7.77 -4.71
C LYS A 120 4.70 6.78 -5.57
N TYR A 121 3.37 6.75 -5.45
CA TYR A 121 2.53 5.82 -6.22
C TYR A 121 2.72 5.97 -7.74
N ILE A 122 2.76 7.22 -8.21
CA ILE A 122 2.92 7.51 -9.64
C ILE A 122 4.31 7.09 -10.11
N ARG A 123 5.36 7.50 -9.39
CA ARG A 123 6.75 7.32 -9.81
C ARG A 123 7.19 5.85 -9.76
N GLU A 124 6.74 5.10 -8.75
CA GLU A 124 7.02 3.66 -8.64
C GLU A 124 6.35 2.85 -9.76
N GLY A 125 5.23 3.33 -10.32
CA GLY A 125 4.56 2.68 -11.45
C GLY A 125 4.01 1.28 -11.15
N LYS A 126 3.79 0.94 -9.87
CA LYS A 126 3.29 -0.37 -9.41
C LYS A 126 1.98 -0.82 -10.07
N TYR A 127 1.19 0.16 -10.50
CA TYR A 127 -0.14 -0.03 -11.06
C TYR A 127 -0.23 0.42 -12.52
N ASP A 128 0.91 0.61 -13.20
CA ASP A 128 0.93 1.09 -14.59
C ASP A 128 0.12 0.21 -15.55
N ASP A 129 0.06 -1.10 -15.28
CA ASP A 129 -0.65 -2.07 -16.11
C ASP A 129 -2.10 -2.34 -15.65
N ALA A 130 -2.57 -1.69 -14.58
CA ALA A 130 -3.92 -1.90 -14.06
C ALA A 130 -4.96 -1.17 -14.92
N GLU A 131 -6.05 -1.87 -15.26
CA GLU A 131 -7.19 -1.26 -15.98
C GLU A 131 -7.73 -0.06 -15.18
N GLY A 132 -8.03 1.04 -15.85
CA GLY A 132 -8.57 2.26 -15.22
C GLY A 132 -7.58 3.08 -14.40
N TYR A 133 -6.31 2.66 -14.25
CA TYR A 133 -5.31 3.43 -13.49
C TYR A 133 -5.09 4.83 -14.08
N LYS A 134 -5.10 4.96 -15.41
CA LYS A 134 -5.05 6.26 -16.08
C LYS A 134 -6.17 7.20 -15.62
N ASP A 135 -7.40 6.69 -15.53
CA ASP A 135 -8.56 7.49 -15.14
C ASP A 135 -8.47 7.89 -13.67
N LEU A 136 -8.00 6.97 -12.82
CA LEU A 136 -7.69 7.23 -11.42
C LEU A 136 -6.65 8.35 -11.26
N LEU A 137 -5.57 8.33 -12.06
CA LEU A 137 -4.57 9.40 -12.08
C LEU A 137 -5.16 10.74 -12.54
N ASN A 138 -6.04 10.70 -13.54
CA ASN A 138 -6.70 11.89 -14.07
C ASN A 138 -7.60 12.57 -13.03
N ASP A 139 -8.16 11.81 -12.09
CA ASP A 139 -9.00 12.34 -11.01
C ASP A 139 -8.22 13.15 -9.96
N ILE A 140 -6.89 12.98 -9.86
CA ILE A 140 -6.03 13.77 -8.94
C ILE A 140 -6.11 15.28 -9.22
N LYS A 141 -6.45 15.69 -10.46
CA LYS A 141 -6.64 17.10 -10.83
C LYS A 141 -7.84 17.75 -10.14
N GLN A 142 -8.74 16.95 -9.59
CA GLN A 142 -9.92 17.39 -8.84
C GLN A 142 -9.62 17.26 -7.35
N LYS A 143 -9.58 18.40 -6.63
CA LYS A 143 -9.18 18.45 -5.22
C LYS A 143 -10.04 17.55 -4.33
N ASP A 144 -11.34 17.50 -4.61
CA ASP A 144 -12.34 16.70 -3.89
C ASP A 144 -12.24 15.19 -4.16
N LYS A 145 -11.53 14.79 -5.21
CA LYS A 145 -11.30 13.38 -5.58
C LYS A 145 -9.99 12.81 -5.04
N GLN A 146 -9.07 13.64 -4.56
CA GLN A 146 -7.77 13.16 -4.09
C GLN A 146 -7.90 12.17 -2.94
N GLU A 147 -8.83 12.39 -2.01
CA GLU A 147 -9.03 11.45 -0.89
C GLU A 147 -9.51 10.08 -1.39
N SER A 148 -10.44 10.02 -2.34
CA SER A 148 -10.90 8.74 -2.91
C SER A 148 -9.81 8.04 -3.72
N VAL A 149 -9.02 8.80 -4.50
CA VAL A 149 -7.89 8.23 -5.25
C VAL A 149 -6.88 7.60 -4.30
N LEU A 150 -6.50 8.31 -3.23
CA LEU A 150 -5.53 7.79 -2.27
C LEU A 150 -6.05 6.53 -1.57
N GLN A 151 -7.34 6.48 -1.22
CA GLN A 151 -7.95 5.28 -0.63
C GLN A 151 -7.92 4.08 -1.57
N ALA A 152 -8.20 4.29 -2.86
CA ALA A 152 -8.11 3.22 -3.85
C ALA A 152 -6.67 2.66 -3.96
N LEU A 153 -5.66 3.53 -3.93
CA LEU A 153 -4.24 3.14 -3.95
C LEU A 153 -3.81 2.41 -2.67
N GLU A 154 -4.22 2.90 -1.51
CA GLU A 154 -3.93 2.27 -0.21
C GLU A 154 -4.62 0.90 -0.09
N LEU A 155 -5.84 0.77 -0.62
CA LEU A 155 -6.55 -0.51 -0.73
C LEU A 155 -5.81 -1.48 -1.67
N ALA A 156 -5.39 -1.01 -2.85
CA ALA A 156 -4.62 -1.81 -3.79
C ALA A 156 -3.32 -2.33 -3.18
N ASP A 157 -2.59 -1.49 -2.44
CA ASP A 157 -1.39 -1.90 -1.71
C ASP A 157 -1.70 -2.99 -0.69
N ARG A 158 -2.81 -2.87 0.03
CA ARG A 158 -3.23 -3.86 1.03
C ARG A 158 -3.57 -5.20 0.37
N ILE A 159 -4.27 -5.19 -0.76
CA ILE A 159 -4.58 -6.40 -1.53
C ILE A 159 -3.29 -7.04 -2.04
N LYS A 160 -2.39 -6.25 -2.64
CA LYS A 160 -1.09 -6.73 -3.14
C LYS A 160 -0.18 -7.24 -2.04
N LYS A 161 -0.30 -6.71 -0.83
CA LYS A 161 0.43 -7.21 0.35
C LYS A 161 -0.10 -8.56 0.81
N SER A 162 -1.40 -8.81 0.73
CA SER A 162 -1.97 -10.13 1.05
C SER A 162 -1.72 -11.17 -0.05
N ASP A 163 -1.78 -10.75 -1.31
CA ASP A 163 -1.53 -11.59 -2.48
C ASP A 163 -1.01 -10.72 -3.63
N ASN A 164 0.30 -10.80 -3.88
CA ASN A 164 0.96 -9.96 -4.89
C ASN A 164 0.60 -10.37 -6.33
N THR A 165 0.00 -11.54 -6.53
CA THR A 165 -0.36 -12.09 -7.85
C THR A 165 -1.70 -11.56 -8.37
N LYS A 166 -2.53 -11.00 -7.49
CA LYS A 166 -3.87 -10.47 -7.85
C LYS A 166 -3.77 -9.39 -8.91
N LYS A 167 -4.56 -9.51 -9.99
CA LYS A 167 -4.75 -8.42 -10.95
C LYS A 167 -5.78 -7.45 -10.41
N LEU A 168 -5.55 -6.16 -10.63
CA LEU A 168 -6.40 -5.09 -10.15
C LEU A 168 -6.93 -4.25 -11.31
N ALA A 169 -8.12 -3.69 -11.11
CA ALA A 169 -8.65 -2.60 -11.91
C ALA A 169 -9.17 -1.49 -11.00
N PHE A 170 -9.19 -0.26 -11.52
CA PHE A 170 -9.65 0.94 -10.84
C PHE A 170 -10.81 1.58 -11.61
N GLU A 171 -11.68 2.32 -10.91
CA GLU A 171 -12.74 3.16 -11.51
C GLU A 171 -13.59 2.40 -12.55
N ARG A 172 -13.88 1.12 -12.30
CA ARG A 172 -14.55 0.26 -13.27
C ARG A 172 -16.02 0.62 -13.37
N LYS A 173 -16.47 0.86 -14.60
CA LYS A 173 -17.84 1.26 -14.95
C LYS A 173 -18.52 0.18 -15.79
N PRO A 174 -19.87 0.16 -15.80
CA PRO A 174 -20.65 -0.80 -16.56
C PRO A 174 -20.36 -0.71 -18.05
N LYS A 175 -20.21 -1.87 -18.68
CA LYS A 175 -20.18 -2.01 -20.13
C LYS A 175 -21.60 -1.93 -20.70
N GLN A 176 -21.69 -1.74 -22.01
CA GLN A 176 -22.98 -1.73 -22.70
C GLN A 176 -23.72 -3.05 -22.46
N GLY A 177 -24.93 -2.98 -21.90
CA GLY A 177 -25.75 -4.14 -21.56
C GLY A 177 -25.64 -4.61 -20.12
N GLU A 178 -24.72 -4.08 -19.32
CA GLU A 178 -24.63 -4.36 -17.88
C GLU A 178 -25.53 -3.42 -17.07
N GLY A 179 -25.94 -3.88 -15.88
CA GLY A 179 -26.63 -3.03 -14.90
C GLY A 179 -25.71 -1.91 -14.40
N LYS A 180 -26.28 -0.79 -13.97
CA LYS A 180 -25.50 0.36 -13.50
C LYS A 180 -24.75 0.01 -12.21
N PHE A 181 -23.43 0.16 -12.23
CA PHE A 181 -22.55 0.06 -11.06
C PHE A 181 -21.41 1.08 -11.10
N ASP A 182 -20.68 1.20 -10.00
CA ASP A 182 -19.51 2.06 -9.84
C ASP A 182 -18.53 1.39 -8.85
N ILE A 183 -17.39 0.93 -9.36
CA ILE A 183 -16.39 0.16 -8.60
C ILE A 183 -15.10 0.96 -8.51
N ASP A 184 -14.67 1.30 -7.31
CA ASP A 184 -13.44 2.07 -7.10
C ASP A 184 -12.21 1.20 -7.33
N VAL A 185 -12.23 -0.04 -6.80
CA VAL A 185 -11.17 -1.05 -6.99
C VAL A 185 -11.80 -2.42 -7.23
N ALA A 186 -11.29 -3.18 -8.18
CA ALA A 186 -11.69 -4.55 -8.45
C ALA A 186 -10.51 -5.51 -8.37
N GLU A 187 -10.68 -6.64 -7.71
CA GLU A 187 -9.83 -7.81 -7.90
C GLU A 187 -10.33 -8.61 -9.10
N LEU A 188 -9.42 -8.96 -10.00
CA LEU A 188 -9.76 -9.68 -11.22
C LEU A 188 -9.25 -11.12 -11.17
N ASN A 189 -10.07 -12.02 -11.69
CA ASN A 189 -9.67 -13.38 -12.03
C ASN A 189 -8.72 -13.39 -13.23
N ALA A 190 -8.09 -14.53 -13.50
CA ALA A 190 -7.16 -14.69 -14.62
C ALA A 190 -7.82 -14.39 -15.99
N ASP A 191 -9.12 -14.65 -16.12
CA ASP A 191 -9.94 -14.40 -17.31
C ASP A 191 -10.45 -12.94 -17.43
N GLY A 192 -10.16 -12.09 -16.44
CA GLY A 192 -10.58 -10.68 -16.40
C GLY A 192 -12.00 -10.43 -15.87
N THR A 193 -12.70 -11.49 -15.41
CA THR A 193 -13.93 -11.34 -14.63
C THR A 193 -13.63 -10.77 -13.24
N ILE A 194 -14.62 -10.12 -12.62
CA ILE A 194 -14.46 -9.48 -11.31
C ILE A 194 -14.69 -10.53 -10.23
N ASP A 195 -13.66 -10.77 -9.42
CA ASP A 195 -13.77 -11.62 -8.23
C ASP A 195 -14.38 -10.81 -7.08
N LYS A 196 -13.71 -9.70 -6.73
CA LYS A 196 -14.14 -8.81 -5.65
C LYS A 196 -14.29 -7.39 -6.15
N ALA A 197 -15.41 -6.74 -5.82
CA ALA A 197 -15.67 -5.35 -6.12
C ALA A 197 -15.68 -4.52 -4.84
N TYR A 198 -14.86 -3.46 -4.82
CA TYR A 198 -14.71 -2.57 -3.68
C TYR A 198 -15.25 -1.18 -3.99
N GLN A 199 -15.92 -0.60 -3.00
CA GLN A 199 -16.36 0.79 -3.01
C GLN A 199 -15.92 1.43 -1.68
N VAL A 200 -15.04 2.43 -1.76
CA VAL A 200 -14.39 3.03 -0.60
C VAL A 200 -14.95 4.43 -0.32
N LYS A 201 -15.18 4.74 0.95
CA LYS A 201 -15.68 6.06 1.36
C LYS A 201 -15.07 6.49 2.68
N THR A 202 -14.87 7.80 2.81
CA THR A 202 -14.70 8.44 4.11
C THR A 202 -16.06 8.87 4.67
N ALA A 203 -16.26 8.68 5.97
CA ALA A 203 -17.26 9.39 6.73
C ALA A 203 -16.58 10.39 7.68
N GLU A 204 -16.96 11.66 7.59
CA GLU A 204 -16.40 12.70 8.47
C GLU A 204 -16.72 12.42 9.94
N ASN A 205 -17.84 11.75 10.23
CA ASN A 205 -18.24 11.35 11.58
C ASN A 205 -19.24 10.18 11.58
N LEU A 206 -19.56 9.67 12.76
CA LEU A 206 -20.51 8.56 12.97
C LEU A 206 -21.91 8.81 12.37
N ASN A 207 -22.35 10.06 12.22
CA ASN A 207 -23.66 10.36 11.63
C ASN A 207 -23.69 10.14 10.12
N LYS A 208 -22.54 10.25 9.45
CA LYS A 208 -22.44 10.04 8.00
C LYS A 208 -22.10 8.60 7.63
N SER A 209 -21.63 7.78 8.57
CA SER A 209 -21.11 6.43 8.28
C SER A 209 -22.15 5.52 7.62
N LEU A 210 -23.35 5.37 8.21
CA LEU A 210 -24.39 4.49 7.66
C LEU A 210 -24.97 5.00 6.35
N LYS A 211 -25.11 6.32 6.19
CA LYS A 211 -25.55 6.93 4.92
C LYS A 211 -24.53 6.64 3.81
N ASN A 212 -23.24 6.79 4.11
CA ASN A 212 -22.17 6.52 3.16
C ASN A 212 -22.07 5.04 2.84
N ALA A 213 -22.22 4.15 3.83
CA ALA A 213 -22.29 2.71 3.63
C ALA A 213 -23.44 2.33 2.68
N ASN A 214 -24.65 2.82 2.93
CA ASN A 214 -25.82 2.53 2.09
C ASN A 214 -25.63 3.02 0.65
N LYS A 215 -25.02 4.20 0.47
CA LYS A 215 -24.72 4.75 -0.85
C LYS A 215 -23.68 3.89 -1.58
N ALA A 216 -22.59 3.55 -0.90
CA ALA A 216 -21.53 2.70 -1.44
C ALA A 216 -22.07 1.32 -1.84
N ALA A 217 -22.90 0.69 -1.00
CA ALA A 217 -23.50 -0.60 -1.33
C ALA A 217 -24.42 -0.52 -2.56
N SER A 218 -25.24 0.54 -2.68
CA SER A 218 -26.07 0.73 -3.89
C SER A 218 -25.27 0.92 -5.17
N GLN A 219 -24.03 1.43 -5.09
CA GLN A 219 -23.14 1.54 -6.24
C GLN A 219 -22.61 0.17 -6.71
N LEU A 220 -22.59 -0.83 -5.82
CA LEU A 220 -22.14 -2.19 -6.12
C LEU A 220 -23.29 -3.17 -6.41
N GLU A 221 -24.54 -2.76 -6.27
CA GLU A 221 -25.71 -3.65 -6.31
C GLU A 221 -25.75 -4.50 -7.59
N ASN A 222 -25.48 -3.89 -8.75
CA ASN A 222 -25.44 -4.58 -10.04
C ASN A 222 -24.02 -4.96 -10.50
N ALA A 223 -23.00 -4.80 -9.65
CA ALA A 223 -21.64 -5.18 -10.00
C ALA A 223 -21.57 -6.70 -10.23
N PRO A 224 -21.04 -7.17 -11.38
CA PRO A 224 -20.91 -8.59 -11.70
C PRO A 224 -19.68 -9.19 -10.99
N ALA A 225 -19.70 -9.19 -9.66
CA ALA A 225 -18.62 -9.65 -8.80
C ALA A 225 -19.10 -10.77 -7.87
N ASN A 226 -18.20 -11.71 -7.53
CA ASN A 226 -18.49 -12.79 -6.57
C ASN A 226 -18.66 -12.22 -5.15
N GLU A 227 -17.82 -11.26 -4.78
CA GLU A 227 -17.89 -10.57 -3.50
C GLU A 227 -18.01 -9.05 -3.70
N LYS A 228 -18.92 -8.42 -2.95
CA LYS A 228 -19.12 -6.97 -2.94
C LYS A 228 -18.74 -6.44 -1.57
N ILE A 229 -17.79 -5.50 -1.53
CA ILE A 229 -17.20 -5.02 -0.29
C ILE A 229 -17.27 -3.50 -0.24
N VAL A 230 -17.88 -2.99 0.83
CA VAL A 230 -17.91 -1.57 1.13
C VAL A 230 -16.94 -1.30 2.28
N GLU A 231 -15.99 -0.38 2.08
CA GLU A 231 -15.09 0.04 3.15
C GLU A 231 -15.31 1.51 3.52
N ILE A 232 -15.65 1.73 4.79
CA ILE A 232 -15.86 3.06 5.35
C ILE A 232 -14.75 3.38 6.34
N LYS A 233 -14.04 4.48 6.11
CA LYS A 233 -13.13 5.07 7.10
C LYS A 233 -13.80 6.22 7.81
N ILE A 234 -13.90 6.16 9.13
CA ILE A 234 -14.50 7.21 9.96
C ILE A 234 -13.38 8.09 10.52
N LYS A 235 -13.42 9.39 10.20
CA LYS A 235 -12.42 10.37 10.67
C LYS A 235 -12.62 10.73 12.15
N ASP A 236 -13.88 10.91 12.56
CA ASP A 236 -14.25 11.32 13.91
C ASP A 236 -15.33 10.37 14.48
N GLY A 237 -14.91 9.48 15.38
CA GLY A 237 -15.79 8.56 16.05
C GLY A 237 -15.16 7.20 16.33
N THR A 238 -15.24 6.80 17.59
CA THR A 238 -14.70 5.54 18.10
C THR A 238 -15.67 4.38 17.89
N TRP A 239 -15.15 3.16 17.99
CA TRP A 239 -16.00 1.96 17.99
C TRP A 239 -17.01 2.00 19.15
N LYS A 240 -16.57 2.42 20.34
CA LYS A 240 -17.40 2.45 21.54
C LYS A 240 -18.63 3.33 21.34
N GLU A 241 -18.44 4.55 20.86
CA GLU A 241 -19.55 5.49 20.59
C GLU A 241 -20.50 4.96 19.52
N PHE A 242 -19.96 4.28 18.51
CA PHE A 242 -20.77 3.65 17.47
C PHE A 242 -21.66 2.53 18.04
N ALA A 243 -21.10 1.64 18.85
CA ALA A 243 -21.84 0.54 19.47
C ALA A 243 -22.89 1.07 20.47
N GLU A 244 -22.51 1.97 21.38
CA GLU A 244 -23.39 2.55 22.41
C GLU A 244 -24.57 3.34 21.81
N SER A 245 -24.39 3.89 20.62
CA SER A 245 -25.47 4.58 19.90
C SER A 245 -26.48 3.67 19.19
N GLY A 246 -26.33 2.34 19.29
CA GLY A 246 -27.19 1.37 18.61
C GLY A 246 -26.97 1.26 17.09
N ARG A 247 -25.95 1.93 16.54
CA ARG A 247 -25.63 1.87 15.10
C ARG A 247 -25.14 0.50 14.67
N GLU A 248 -24.48 -0.25 15.55
CA GLU A 248 -24.09 -1.64 15.27
C GLU A 248 -25.31 -2.51 14.97
N GLU A 249 -26.35 -2.42 15.80
CA GLU A 249 -27.58 -3.18 15.57
C GLU A 249 -28.27 -2.73 14.28
N THR A 250 -28.26 -1.42 13.99
CA THR A 250 -28.76 -0.90 12.69
C THR A 250 -28.01 -1.47 11.49
N VAL A 251 -26.71 -1.75 11.61
CA VAL A 251 -25.96 -2.45 10.55
C VAL A 251 -26.43 -3.89 10.42
N LYS A 252 -26.48 -4.63 11.53
CA LYS A 252 -26.85 -6.05 11.53
C LYS A 252 -28.28 -6.29 11.02
N THR A 253 -29.20 -5.38 11.30
CA THR A 253 -30.59 -5.49 10.85
C THR A 253 -30.77 -4.81 9.49
N ASN A 254 -30.68 -3.48 9.45
CA ASN A 254 -31.18 -2.72 8.31
C ASN A 254 -30.24 -2.76 7.11
N PHE A 255 -28.93 -2.66 7.33
CA PHE A 255 -27.98 -2.68 6.22
C PHE A 255 -27.92 -4.08 5.59
N LYS A 256 -27.85 -5.13 6.40
CA LYS A 256 -27.76 -6.51 5.91
C LYS A 256 -29.07 -7.03 5.33
N GLU A 257 -30.22 -6.60 5.83
CA GLU A 257 -31.50 -6.90 5.18
C GLU A 257 -31.56 -6.28 3.78
N LYS A 258 -31.05 -5.05 3.63
CA LYS A 258 -31.07 -4.35 2.34
C LYS A 258 -30.00 -4.83 1.36
N TYR A 259 -28.81 -5.18 1.84
CA TYR A 259 -27.67 -5.59 1.03
C TYR A 259 -27.08 -6.90 1.57
N PRO A 260 -27.81 -8.02 1.46
CA PRO A 260 -27.42 -9.29 2.09
C PRO A 260 -26.08 -9.81 1.56
N ASP A 261 -25.80 -9.60 0.27
CA ASP A 261 -24.60 -10.08 -0.40
C ASP A 261 -23.43 -9.07 -0.38
N THR A 262 -23.54 -8.00 0.42
CA THR A 262 -22.48 -6.98 0.55
C THR A 262 -21.84 -7.02 1.93
N GLU A 263 -20.54 -7.24 1.96
CA GLU A 263 -19.73 -7.12 3.17
C GLU A 263 -19.52 -5.63 3.49
N LEU A 264 -19.75 -5.24 4.74
CA LEU A 264 -19.46 -3.89 5.21
C LEU A 264 -18.25 -3.94 6.15
N ARG A 265 -17.21 -3.18 5.84
CA ARG A 265 -16.04 -2.99 6.68
C ARG A 265 -15.97 -1.54 7.14
N ILE A 266 -15.75 -1.32 8.43
CA ILE A 266 -15.60 0.02 9.00
C ILE A 266 -14.30 0.10 9.79
N GLU A 267 -13.48 1.09 9.48
CA GLU A 267 -12.33 1.54 10.28
C GLU A 267 -12.72 2.79 11.06
N PHE A 268 -12.61 2.72 12.39
CA PHE A 268 -12.95 3.80 13.31
C PHE A 268 -11.72 4.68 13.63
N SER A 269 -11.95 5.87 14.18
CA SER A 269 -10.88 6.83 14.46
C SER A 269 -9.92 6.38 15.57
N ASP A 270 -10.35 5.43 16.41
CA ASP A 270 -9.54 4.73 17.42
C ASP A 270 -8.72 3.55 16.84
N GLY A 271 -8.76 3.35 15.52
CA GLY A 271 -8.06 2.28 14.82
C GLY A 271 -8.77 0.92 14.90
N VAL A 272 -9.89 0.82 15.60
CA VAL A 272 -10.69 -0.42 15.63
C VAL A 272 -11.26 -0.68 14.24
N LYS A 273 -11.25 -1.95 13.82
CA LYS A 273 -11.84 -2.40 12.56
C LYS A 273 -12.94 -3.40 12.84
N LYS A 274 -14.06 -3.27 12.13
CA LYS A 274 -15.21 -4.18 12.22
C LYS A 274 -15.70 -4.54 10.83
N GLN A 275 -16.24 -5.75 10.75
CA GLN A 275 -16.82 -6.29 9.53
C GLN A 275 -18.17 -6.91 9.87
N TRP A 276 -19.11 -6.80 8.92
CA TRP A 276 -20.43 -7.41 8.98
C TRP A 276 -20.73 -8.06 7.63
#